data_AF-A0A0G9JQZ2-F1
#
_entry.id   AF-A0A0G9JQZ2-F1
#
_cell.length_a   1.000
_cell.length_b   1.000
_cell.length_c   1.000
_cell.angle_alpha   90.00
_cell.angle_beta   90.00
_cell.angle_gamma   90.00
#
_symmetry.space_group_name_H-M   'P 1'
#
loop_
_entity.id
_entity.type
_entity.pdbx_description
1 polymer ?
#
loop_
_entity_poly.entity_id
_entity_poly.type
_entity_poly.pdbx_seq_one_letter_code
_entity_poly.pdbx_strand_id
1 'polypeptide(L)' 'SIRNNLPYLFTYKNYKKLNLSNTTNLIEGGVFSPLKILIKIHRGLSKSLKLKIVDDYLVSYKKKE' A
#
# COMPACT_ATOMS: atom_id res chain seq x y z
N SER A 1 16.87 8.24 -7.74
CA SER A 1 18.15 7.74 -7.19
C SER A 1 18.11 7.81 -5.67
N ILE A 2 18.80 6.90 -4.97
CA ILE A 2 18.91 6.85 -3.49
C ILE A 2 19.37 8.18 -2.90
N ARG A 3 20.33 8.86 -3.53
CA ARG A 3 20.85 10.15 -3.06
C ARG A 3 19.76 11.21 -2.90
N ASN A 4 18.80 11.26 -3.82
CA ASN A 4 17.70 12.24 -3.77
C ASN A 4 16.65 11.92 -2.69
N ASN A 5 16.51 10.64 -2.31
CA ASN A 5 15.56 10.19 -1.29
C ASN A 5 16.19 9.97 0.09
N LEU A 6 17.51 10.18 0.22
CA LEU A 6 18.27 9.97 1.45
C LEU A 6 17.68 10.73 2.66
N PRO A 7 17.17 11.98 2.53
CA PRO A 7 16.54 12.69 3.65
C PRO A 7 15.32 11.95 4.22
N TYR A 8 14.61 11.15 3.41
CA TYR A 8 13.38 10.47 3.80
C TYR A 8 13.59 9.04 4.29
N LEU A 9 14.73 8.43 3.98
CA LEU A 9 14.97 6.99 4.21
C LEU A 9 14.91 6.60 5.70
N PHE A 10 15.32 7.50 6.58
CA PHE A 10 15.37 7.29 8.03
C PHE A 10 14.28 8.06 8.79
N THR A 11 13.21 8.47 8.11
CA THR A 11 12.10 9.22 8.73
C THR A 11 11.51 8.49 9.94
N TYR A 12 11.35 7.17 9.86
CA TYR A 12 10.87 6.35 10.99
C TYR A 12 11.78 6.45 12.23
N LYS A 13 13.09 6.67 12.05
CA LYS A 13 14.07 6.84 13.13
C LYS A 13 14.08 8.27 13.68
N ASN A 14 13.94 9.26 12.80
CA ASN A 14 13.95 10.68 13.15
C ASN A 14 12.66 11.12 13.86
N TYR A 15 11.53 10.48 13.56
CA TYR A 15 10.21 10.83 14.10
C TYR A 15 9.58 9.67 14.88
N LYS A 16 10.24 9.21 15.96
CA LYS A 16 9.74 8.11 16.80
C LYS A 16 8.33 8.34 17.35
N LYS A 17 7.93 9.60 17.58
CA LYS A 17 6.59 9.99 18.06
C LYS A 17 5.46 9.58 17.10
N LEU A 18 5.77 9.38 15.82
CA LEU A 18 4.80 8.97 14.80
C LEU A 18 4.55 7.46 14.78
N ASN A 19 5.23 6.68 15.62
CA ASN A 19 5.10 5.21 15.71
C ASN A 19 5.19 4.49 14.35
N LEU A 20 5.97 5.04 13.42
CA LEU A 20 6.19 4.42 12.12
C LEU A 20 7.04 3.16 12.28
N SER A 21 6.57 2.04 11.72
CA SER A 21 7.34 0.81 11.66
C SER A 21 8.58 1.00 10.78
N ASN A 22 9.66 0.29 11.11
CA ASN A 22 10.86 0.20 10.27
C ASN A 22 10.67 -0.70 9.04
N THR A 23 9.52 -1.38 8.94
CA THR A 23 9.17 -2.25 7.81
C THR A 23 7.89 -1.75 7.13
N THR A 24 7.77 -2.03 5.83
CA THR A 24 6.55 -1.78 5.06
C THR A 24 5.59 -2.97 5.08
N ASN A 25 5.82 -3.96 5.95
CA ASN A 25 5.07 -5.23 6.00
C ASN A 25 3.56 -5.02 6.20
N LEU A 26 3.17 -3.99 6.96
CA LEU A 26 1.77 -3.62 7.15
C LEU A 26 1.09 -3.27 5.81
N ILE A 27 1.78 -2.50 4.98
CA ILE A 27 1.25 -2.01 3.70
C ILE A 27 1.39 -3.07 2.61
N GLU A 28 2.59 -3.61 2.41
CA GLU A 28 2.86 -4.58 1.34
C GLU A 28 2.18 -5.94 1.61
N GLY A 29 2.35 -6.47 2.82
CA GLY A 29 1.80 -7.76 3.21
C GLY A 29 0.33 -7.69 3.57
N GLY A 30 -0.09 -6.67 4.32
CA GLY A 30 -1.48 -6.51 4.77
C GLY A 30 -2.41 -6.01 3.68
N VAL A 31 -2.12 -4.83 3.12
CA VAL A 31 -3.04 -4.15 2.19
C VAL A 31 -2.85 -4.62 0.75
N PHE A 32 -1.61 -4.65 0.27
CA PHE A 32 -1.33 -4.80 -1.16
C PHE A 32 -1.26 -6.25 -1.65
N SER A 33 -0.84 -7.20 -0.82
CA SER A 33 -0.80 -8.61 -1.21
C SER A 33 -2.19 -9.15 -1.60
N PRO A 34 -3.25 -8.97 -0.79
CA PRO A 34 -4.60 -9.43 -1.18
C PRO A 34 -5.15 -8.65 -2.38
N LEU A 35 -4.90 -7.34 -2.46
CA LEU A 35 -5.29 -6.51 -3.60
C LEU A 35 -4.67 -7.00 -4.92
N LYS A 36 -3.38 -7.33 -4.91
CA LYS A 36 -2.67 -7.89 -6.08
C LYS A 36 -3.30 -9.21 -6.52
N ILE A 37 -3.70 -10.07 -5.58
CA ILE A 37 -4.40 -11.34 -5.88
C ILE A 37 -5.74 -11.06 -6.55
N LEU A 38 -6.55 -10.15 -6.00
CA LEU A 38 -7.86 -9.78 -6.55
C LEU A 38 -7.75 -9.29 -8.00
N ILE A 39 -6.83 -8.36 -8.26
CA ILE A 39 -6.59 -7.85 -9.63
C ILE A 39 -6.07 -8.95 -10.55
N LYS A 40 -5.23 -9.86 -10.04
CA LYS A 40 -4.64 -10.96 -10.81
C LYS A 40 -5.67 -12.01 -11.20
N ILE A 41 -6.73 -12.25 -10.44
CA ILE A 41 -7.82 -13.16 -10.83
C ILE A 41 -8.60 -12.56 -12.02
N HIS A 42 -8.77 -11.24 -12.02
CA HIS A 42 -9.53 -10.51 -13.02
C HIS A 42 -8.69 -9.91 -14.16
N ARG A 43 -7.80 -10.72 -14.76
CA ARG A 43 -6.82 -10.24 -15.77
C ARG A 43 -7.49 -9.63 -17.01
N GLY A 44 -8.63 -10.16 -17.43
CA GLY A 44 -9.38 -9.74 -18.62
C GLY A 44 -10.15 -8.43 -18.47
N LEU A 45 -10.16 -7.81 -17.29
CA LEU A 45 -10.87 -6.55 -17.08
C LEU A 45 -10.12 -5.36 -17.68
N SER A 46 -10.91 -4.38 -18.15
CA SER A 46 -10.41 -3.10 -18.59
C SER A 46 -9.68 -2.37 -17.46
N LYS A 47 -8.78 -1.46 -17.83
CA LYS A 47 -8.04 -0.64 -16.85
C LYS A 47 -8.98 0.15 -15.95
N SER A 48 -10.08 0.69 -16.48
CA SER A 48 -11.06 1.47 -15.71
C SER A 48 -11.74 0.63 -14.64
N LEU A 49 -12.08 -0.62 -14.93
CA LEU A 49 -12.71 -1.49 -13.95
C LEU A 49 -11.72 -1.98 -12.89
N LYS A 50 -10.45 -2.21 -13.26
CA LYS A 50 -9.38 -2.51 -12.29
C LYS A 50 -9.19 -1.35 -11.30
N LEU A 51 -9.27 -0.10 -11.76
CA LEU A 51 -9.20 1.06 -10.87
C LEU A 51 -10.39 1.13 -9.90
N LYS A 52 -11.62 0.88 -10.39
CA LYS A 52 -12.79 0.79 -9.51
C LYS A 52 -12.67 -0.28 -8.44
N ILE A 53 -12.10 -1.45 -8.77
CA ILE A 53 -11.83 -2.52 -7.80
C ILE A 53 -10.82 -2.06 -6.74
N VAL A 54 -9.76 -1.35 -7.16
CA VAL A 54 -8.77 -0.78 -6.23
C VAL A 54 -9.43 0.22 -5.28
N ASP A 55 -10.24 1.15 -5.81
CA ASP A 55 -10.93 2.15 -5.01
C ASP A 55 -11.89 1.49 -4.00
N ASP A 56 -12.70 0.53 -4.44
CA ASP A 56 -13.64 -0.19 -3.57
C ASP A 56 -12.93 -1.02 -2.49
N TYR A 57 -11.82 -1.69 -2.86
CA TYR A 57 -10.99 -2.41 -1.91
C TYR A 57 -10.40 -1.49 -0.84
N LEU A 58 -9.87 -0.32 -1.23
CA LEU A 58 -9.28 0.62 -0.27
C LEU A 58 -10.34 1.27 0.64
N VAL A 59 -11.52 1.57 0.10
CA VAL A 59 -12.65 2.09 0.88
C VAL A 59 -13.17 1.04 1.88
N SER A 60 -13.28 -0.22 1.47
CA SER A 60 -13.71 -1.31 2.35
C SER A 60 -12.65 -1.69 3.39
N TYR A 61 -11.36 -1.59 3.05
CA TYR A 61 -10.26 -1.81 3.99
C TYR A 61 -10.31 -0.85 5.19
N LYS A 62 -10.60 0.43 4.95
CA LYS A 62 -10.75 1.45 6.00
C LYS A 62 -11.93 1.19 6.95
N LYS A 63 -12.92 0.39 6.56
CA LYS A 63 -14.07 0.04 7.42
C LYS A 63 -13.80 -1.14 8.35
N LYS A 64 -12.68 -1.85 8.16
CA LYS A 64 -12.28 -3.02 8.96
C LYS A 64 -11.39 -2.67 10.15
N GLU A 65 -10.81 -1.48 10.14
CA GLU A 65 -10.11 -0.87 11.29
C GLU A 65 -11.09 -0.05 12.13
#